data_AF-A0A933QI26-F1
#
_entry.id   AF-A0A933QI26-F1
#
_cell.length_a   1.000
_cell.length_b   1.000
_cell.length_c   1.000
_cell.angle_alpha   90.00
_cell.angle_beta   90.00
_cell.angle_gamma   90.00
#
_symmetry.space_group_name_H-M   'P 1'
#
loop_
_entity.id
_entity.type
_entity.pdbx_description
1 polymer ?
#
loop_
_entity_poly.entity_id
_entity_poly.type
_entity_poly.pdbx_seq_one_letter_code
_entity_poly.pdbx_strand_id
1 'polypeptide(L)'
;LNAADPIVARMASHCPGGATYSALDRHHPVMATPRAQGNRIVYRDGDAIVAAEGLLEHRIALANIPITRNGGIGFQIENAMAAIAAAWALGLSWQTIHAGLASFVNDAQTAPGRFNLFDYRGATLIADYGHNPDAISALVQAVESMPAKRRYVVISGAGDRRDEDITQQTEILGEAFDEVILYQDACQRGRADGEVIGLLRKGLANASRTKGVEEINGEFIAIDTALAKLQPGDLCLILIDQVEEALAHIAARCAE
;
A
#
# COMPACT_ATOMS: atom_id res chain seq x y z
N LEU A 1 18.34 -0.75 -1.53
CA LEU A 1 17.83 -0.89 -2.92
C LEU A 1 16.93 -2.11 -2.96
N ASN A 2 15.69 -2.00 -3.43
CA ASN A 2 14.83 -3.15 -3.64
C ASN A 2 15.45 -4.04 -4.73
N ALA A 3 15.79 -5.28 -4.37
CA ALA A 3 16.42 -6.23 -5.28
C ALA A 3 15.41 -6.84 -6.26
N ALA A 4 14.12 -6.87 -5.88
CA ALA A 4 13.04 -7.40 -6.70
C ALA A 4 12.63 -6.45 -7.84
N ASP A 5 12.97 -5.16 -7.74
CA ASP A 5 12.81 -4.19 -8.82
C ASP A 5 14.12 -4.10 -9.63
N PRO A 6 14.14 -4.58 -10.88
CA PRO A 6 15.35 -4.57 -11.70
C PRO A 6 15.87 -3.16 -12.01
N ILE A 7 14.99 -2.16 -12.08
CA ILE A 7 15.36 -0.76 -12.33
C ILE A 7 16.09 -0.22 -11.11
N VAL A 8 15.51 -0.41 -9.91
CA VAL A 8 16.12 -0.01 -8.63
C VAL A 8 17.42 -0.76 -8.37
N ALA A 9 17.47 -2.07 -8.65
CA ALA A 9 18.66 -2.87 -8.45
C ALA A 9 19.86 -2.37 -9.28
N ARG A 10 19.61 -1.92 -10.52
CA ARG A 10 20.63 -1.33 -11.41
C ARG A 10 21.15 0.02 -10.92
N MET A 11 20.40 0.74 -10.10
CA MET A 11 20.84 2.04 -9.55
C MET A 11 22.10 1.90 -8.69
N ALA A 12 22.42 0.71 -8.18
CA ALA A 12 23.66 0.47 -7.41
C ALA A 12 24.93 0.90 -8.14
N SER A 13 24.96 0.76 -9.47
CA SER A 13 26.09 1.21 -10.30
C SER A 13 26.30 2.73 -10.30
N HIS A 14 25.30 3.49 -9.88
CA HIS A 14 25.32 4.95 -9.75
C HIS A 14 25.47 5.40 -8.30
N CYS A 15 25.53 4.47 -7.34
CA CYS A 15 25.74 4.79 -5.93
C CYS A 15 27.26 4.87 -5.66
N PRO A 16 27.77 6.02 -5.20
CA PRO A 16 29.20 6.16 -4.89
C PRO A 16 29.63 5.37 -3.64
N GLY A 17 28.68 4.95 -2.81
CA GLY A 17 28.91 4.11 -1.62
C GLY A 17 28.43 2.67 -1.82
N GLY A 18 28.63 1.84 -0.79
CA GLY A 18 28.11 0.47 -0.77
C GLY A 18 26.57 0.44 -0.82
N ALA A 19 26.02 -0.53 -1.56
CA ALA A 19 24.58 -0.72 -1.68
C ALA A 19 24.10 -1.86 -0.78
N THR A 20 23.17 -1.57 0.13
CA THR A 20 22.40 -2.59 0.85
C THR A 20 21.19 -2.99 0.02
N TYR A 21 21.11 -4.26 -0.37
CA TYR A 21 19.96 -4.79 -1.10
C TYR A 21 18.91 -5.35 -0.15
N SER A 22 17.63 -5.25 -0.54
CA SER A 22 16.54 -5.87 0.20
C SER A 22 15.56 -6.62 -0.71
N ALA A 23 15.08 -7.79 -0.30
CA ALA A 23 14.05 -8.55 -1.02
C ALA A 23 13.27 -9.47 -0.08
N LEU A 24 12.00 -9.76 -0.41
CA LEU A 24 11.21 -10.75 0.35
C LEU A 24 11.79 -12.16 0.20
N ASP A 25 12.24 -12.55 -1.00
CA ASP A 25 12.91 -13.82 -1.22
C ASP A 25 14.37 -13.74 -0.76
N ARG A 26 14.71 -14.51 0.30
CA ARG A 26 16.09 -14.61 0.81
C ARG A 26 17.08 -15.15 -0.22
N HIS A 27 16.62 -15.87 -1.23
CA HIS A 27 17.43 -16.47 -2.30
C HIS A 27 17.41 -15.63 -3.58
N HIS A 28 16.93 -14.39 -3.52
CA HIS A 28 16.81 -13.55 -4.70
C HIS A 28 18.18 -13.39 -5.42
N PRO A 29 18.28 -13.64 -6.74
CA PRO A 29 19.56 -13.71 -7.44
C PRO A 29 20.43 -12.45 -7.30
N VAL A 30 19.82 -11.26 -7.28
CA VAL A 30 20.51 -9.97 -7.10
C VAL A 30 21.24 -9.89 -5.75
N MET A 31 20.77 -10.59 -4.72
CA MET A 31 21.40 -10.60 -3.39
C MET A 31 22.49 -11.66 -3.24
N ALA A 32 22.58 -12.64 -4.15
CA ALA A 32 23.50 -13.77 -4.03
C ALA A 32 24.98 -13.33 -4.02
N THR A 33 25.39 -12.49 -4.98
CA THR A 33 26.77 -11.99 -5.05
C THR A 33 27.12 -11.08 -3.88
N PRO A 34 26.31 -10.05 -3.52
CA PRO A 34 26.55 -9.26 -2.30
C PRO A 34 26.68 -10.12 -1.04
N ARG A 35 25.80 -11.12 -0.86
CA ARG A 35 25.85 -12.04 0.29
C ARG A 35 27.15 -12.83 0.35
N ALA A 36 27.59 -13.39 -0.78
CA ALA A 36 28.83 -14.16 -0.86
C ALA A 36 30.07 -13.30 -0.59
N GLN A 37 30.02 -12.01 -0.93
CA GLN A 37 31.08 -11.03 -0.64
C GLN A 37 31.04 -10.51 0.80
N GLY A 38 30.04 -10.90 1.60
CA GLY A 38 29.85 -10.43 2.97
C GLY A 38 29.24 -9.02 3.06
N ASN A 39 28.71 -8.48 1.96
CA ASN A 39 28.03 -7.18 1.96
C ASN A 39 26.69 -7.26 2.68
N ARG A 40 26.18 -6.08 3.08
CA ARG A 40 24.89 -5.94 3.74
C ARG A 40 23.74 -6.34 2.83
N ILE A 41 22.87 -7.20 3.33
CA ILE A 41 21.57 -7.51 2.73
C ILE A 41 20.48 -7.53 3.80
N VAL A 42 19.23 -7.29 3.39
CA VAL A 42 18.06 -7.40 4.25
C VAL A 42 17.00 -8.25 3.58
N TYR A 43 16.47 -9.28 4.25
CA TYR A 43 15.48 -10.16 3.64
C TYR A 43 14.46 -10.67 4.64
N ARG A 44 13.34 -11.19 4.14
CA ARG A 44 12.37 -11.91 4.97
C ARG A 44 12.80 -13.38 5.10
N ASP A 45 12.75 -13.90 6.32
CA ASP A 45 12.94 -15.32 6.61
C ASP A 45 11.84 -15.77 7.59
N GLY A 46 10.80 -16.42 7.04
CA GLY A 46 9.63 -16.81 7.80
C GLY A 46 8.87 -15.61 8.38
N ASP A 47 8.83 -15.54 9.70
CA ASP A 47 8.15 -14.53 10.51
C ASP A 47 9.09 -13.39 10.96
N ALA A 48 10.28 -13.28 10.37
CA ALA A 48 11.26 -12.25 10.71
C ALA A 48 11.83 -11.54 9.48
N ILE A 49 12.26 -10.29 9.70
CA ILE A 49 13.21 -9.59 8.83
C ILE A 49 14.62 -9.87 9.37
N VAL A 50 15.54 -10.21 8.47
CA VAL A 50 16.93 -10.51 8.76
C VAL A 50 17.82 -9.48 8.06
N ALA A 51 18.66 -8.80 8.83
CA ALA A 51 19.73 -7.95 8.34
C ALA A 51 21.07 -8.69 8.51
N ALA A 52 21.80 -8.89 7.43
CA ALA A 52 22.96 -9.78 7.41
C ALA A 52 24.20 -9.12 6.77
N GLU A 53 25.37 -9.27 7.40
CA GLU A 53 26.67 -8.77 6.97
C GLU A 53 27.77 -9.78 7.34
N GLY A 54 28.47 -10.31 6.35
CA GLY A 54 29.39 -11.44 6.55
C GLY A 54 28.70 -12.61 7.26
N LEU A 55 29.24 -13.02 8.41
CA LEU A 55 28.68 -14.08 9.27
C LEU A 55 27.66 -13.58 10.31
N LEU A 56 27.49 -12.27 10.42
CA LEU A 56 26.59 -11.67 11.40
C LEU A 56 25.18 -11.58 10.82
N GLU A 57 24.21 -11.94 11.64
CA GLU A 57 22.79 -11.77 11.35
C GLU A 57 22.10 -11.13 12.55
N HIS A 58 21.22 -10.18 12.25
CA HIS A 58 20.31 -9.60 13.21
C HIS A 58 18.88 -9.87 12.76
N ARG A 59 18.09 -10.52 13.62
CA ARG A 59 16.72 -10.95 13.30
C ARG A 59 15.71 -10.12 14.08
N ILE A 60 14.69 -9.63 13.39
CA ILE A 60 13.61 -8.82 13.95
C ILE A 60 12.29 -9.50 13.61
N ALA A 61 11.59 -10.02 14.62
CA ALA A 61 10.29 -10.65 14.42
C ALA A 61 9.27 -9.65 13.86
N LEU A 62 8.48 -10.06 12.87
CA LEU A 62 7.41 -9.25 12.27
C LEU A 62 6.33 -8.90 13.31
N ALA A 63 6.12 -9.75 14.31
CA ALA A 63 5.27 -9.46 15.46
C ALA A 63 5.69 -8.19 16.24
N ASN A 64 6.97 -7.82 16.18
CA ASN A 64 7.50 -6.60 16.81
C ASN A 64 7.44 -5.36 15.90
N ILE A 65 6.87 -5.50 14.69
CA ILE A 65 6.74 -4.42 13.71
C ILE A 65 5.24 -4.27 13.40
N PRO A 66 4.49 -3.47 14.19
CA PRO A 66 3.02 -3.45 14.16
C PRO A 66 2.41 -3.23 12.77
N ILE A 67 3.02 -2.36 11.96
CA ILE A 67 2.55 -2.02 10.61
C ILE A 67 2.52 -3.22 9.65
N THR A 68 3.27 -4.29 9.93
CA THR A 68 3.27 -5.50 9.09
C THR A 68 2.09 -6.42 9.39
N ARG A 69 1.35 -6.19 10.49
CA ARG A 69 0.28 -7.06 11.00
C ARG A 69 0.73 -8.52 11.12
N ASN A 70 1.81 -8.74 11.85
CA ASN A 70 2.42 -10.07 12.01
C ASN A 70 2.80 -10.72 10.65
N GLY A 71 3.22 -9.89 9.70
CA GLY A 71 3.61 -10.33 8.36
C GLY A 71 2.49 -10.55 7.36
N GLY A 72 1.25 -10.13 7.67
CA GLY A 72 0.11 -10.19 6.75
C GLY A 72 0.16 -9.17 5.62
N ILE A 73 0.77 -8.00 5.84
CA ILE A 73 0.83 -6.92 4.83
C ILE A 73 2.21 -6.90 4.17
N GLY A 74 2.31 -7.50 2.98
CA GLY A 74 3.57 -7.71 2.26
C GLY A 74 4.38 -6.44 1.99
N PHE A 75 3.76 -5.42 1.41
CA PHE A 75 4.46 -4.17 1.09
C PHE A 75 4.96 -3.42 2.35
N GLN A 76 4.30 -3.59 3.50
CA GLN A 76 4.79 -3.01 4.75
C GLN A 76 6.02 -3.73 5.29
N ILE A 77 6.18 -5.03 4.99
CA ILE A 77 7.43 -5.76 5.26
C ILE A 77 8.55 -5.16 4.40
N GLU A 78 8.29 -4.90 3.11
CA GLU A 78 9.28 -4.26 2.23
C GLU A 78 9.66 -2.85 2.70
N ASN A 79 8.68 -2.04 3.11
CA ASN A 79 8.93 -0.72 3.70
C ASN A 79 9.78 -0.82 4.98
N ALA A 80 9.48 -1.77 5.87
CA ALA A 80 10.26 -2.01 7.08
C ALA A 80 11.69 -2.48 6.75
N MET A 81 11.86 -3.37 5.77
CA MET A 81 13.18 -3.79 5.29
C MET A 81 14.00 -2.61 4.76
N ALA A 82 13.39 -1.72 3.98
CA ALA A 82 14.03 -0.51 3.47
C ALA A 82 14.43 0.44 4.61
N ALA A 83 13.55 0.65 5.60
CA ALA A 83 13.83 1.48 6.77
C ALA A 83 14.98 0.90 7.62
N ILE A 84 14.98 -0.42 7.86
CA ILE A 84 16.07 -1.14 8.54
C ILE A 84 17.38 -0.96 7.78
N ALA A 85 17.38 -1.20 6.46
CA ALA A 85 18.56 -1.07 5.63
C ALA A 85 19.15 0.34 5.68
N ALA A 86 18.30 1.38 5.59
CA ALA A 86 18.71 2.77 5.65
C ALA A 86 19.27 3.15 7.03
N ALA A 87 18.55 2.81 8.11
CA ALA A 87 18.99 3.12 9.46
C ALA A 87 20.30 2.42 9.82
N TRP A 88 20.45 1.15 9.42
CA TRP A 88 21.67 0.39 9.63
C TRP A 88 22.85 0.92 8.79
N ALA A 89 22.60 1.36 7.56
CA ALA A 89 23.60 2.05 6.74
C ALA A 89 24.11 3.34 7.38
N LEU A 90 23.26 4.05 8.12
CA LEU A 90 23.62 5.25 8.88
C LEU A 90 24.31 4.97 10.22
N GLY A 91 24.51 3.71 10.59
CA GLY A 91 25.20 3.33 11.83
C GLY A 91 24.36 3.49 13.10
N LEU A 92 23.03 3.58 12.98
CA LEU A 92 22.14 3.59 14.14
C LEU A 92 22.24 2.25 14.89
N SER A 93 22.13 2.32 16.22
CA SER A 93 22.17 1.12 17.06
C SER A 93 20.94 0.23 16.81
N TRP A 94 21.10 -1.08 16.96
CA TRP A 94 19.97 -2.00 16.86
C TRP A 94 18.87 -1.70 17.88
N GLN A 95 19.22 -1.20 19.06
CA GLN A 95 18.24 -0.76 20.06
C GLN A 95 17.37 0.38 19.51
N THR A 96 17.99 1.36 18.84
CA THR A 96 17.27 2.48 18.21
C THR A 96 16.38 1.98 17.06
N ILE A 97 16.89 1.07 16.22
CA ILE A 97 16.12 0.49 15.10
C ILE A 97 14.90 -0.28 15.62
N HIS A 98 15.09 -1.16 16.62
CA HIS A 98 13.99 -1.88 17.26
C HIS A 98 12.95 -0.94 17.87
N ALA A 99 13.40 0.09 18.61
CA ALA A 99 12.50 1.06 19.22
C ALA A 99 11.66 1.80 18.18
N GLY A 100 12.29 2.26 17.08
CA GLY A 100 11.59 2.96 16.00
C GLY A 100 10.57 2.07 15.27
N LEU A 101 10.92 0.81 14.99
CA LEU A 101 10.01 -0.13 14.35
C LEU A 101 8.81 -0.49 15.24
N ALA A 102 9.05 -0.68 16.54
CA ALA A 102 8.01 -1.08 17.48
C ALA A 102 7.06 0.07 17.84
N SER A 103 7.54 1.32 17.83
CA SER A 103 6.73 2.50 18.18
C SER A 103 6.07 3.18 16.98
N PHE A 104 6.50 2.87 15.74
CA PHE A 104 5.91 3.47 14.56
C PHE A 104 4.45 3.01 14.39
N VAL A 105 3.55 3.98 14.45
CA VAL A 105 2.14 3.82 14.09
C VAL A 105 1.98 4.36 12.67
N ASN A 106 1.08 3.75 11.91
CA ASN A 106 0.66 4.25 10.61
C ASN A 106 -0.80 4.70 10.74
N ASP A 107 -0.97 5.92 11.24
CA ASP A 107 -2.26 6.57 11.40
C ASP A 107 -2.29 7.90 10.63
N ALA A 108 -3.45 8.56 10.66
CA ALA A 108 -3.67 9.82 9.97
C ALA A 108 -2.75 10.97 10.44
N GLN A 109 -2.06 10.85 11.59
CA GLN A 109 -1.14 11.87 12.09
C GLN A 109 0.31 11.60 11.67
N THR A 110 0.71 10.34 11.63
CA THR A 110 2.09 9.90 11.41
C THR A 110 2.39 9.63 9.93
N ALA A 111 1.44 9.07 9.20
CA ALA A 111 1.56 8.73 7.79
C ALA A 111 0.20 8.87 7.08
N PRO A 112 -0.31 10.10 6.91
CA PRO A 112 -1.63 10.34 6.33
C PRO A 112 -1.72 9.79 4.90
N GLY A 113 -2.77 9.01 4.64
CA GLY A 113 -3.07 8.43 3.32
C GLY A 113 -2.15 7.28 2.93
N ARG A 114 -1.58 6.57 3.93
CA ARG A 114 -0.66 5.45 3.70
C ARG A 114 -1.12 4.17 4.37
N PHE A 115 -2.24 3.61 3.94
CA PHE A 115 -2.87 2.41 4.49
C PHE A 115 -3.38 2.62 5.93
N ASN A 116 -4.01 3.77 6.17
CA ASN A 116 -4.57 4.09 7.49
C ASN A 116 -5.83 3.26 7.73
N LEU A 117 -5.88 2.54 8.86
CA LEU A 117 -6.95 1.62 9.23
C LEU A 117 -7.92 2.24 10.22
N PHE A 118 -9.22 2.03 10.01
CA PHE A 118 -10.29 2.45 10.91
C PHE A 118 -11.28 1.30 11.13
N ASP A 119 -11.92 1.27 12.29
CA ASP A 119 -13.12 0.46 12.52
C ASP A 119 -14.35 1.36 12.34
N TYR A 120 -15.33 0.88 11.57
CA TYR A 120 -16.59 1.57 11.37
C TYR A 120 -17.75 0.59 11.51
N ARG A 121 -18.44 0.64 12.66
CA ARG A 121 -19.62 -0.21 12.95
C ARG A 121 -19.33 -1.70 12.74
N GLY A 122 -18.10 -2.14 13.09
CA GLY A 122 -17.63 -3.52 12.92
C GLY A 122 -17.21 -3.90 11.49
N ALA A 123 -17.16 -2.93 10.56
CA ALA A 123 -16.49 -3.07 9.26
C ALA A 123 -15.06 -2.49 9.34
N THR A 124 -14.16 -2.99 8.50
CA THR A 124 -12.79 -2.47 8.37
C THR A 124 -12.73 -1.42 7.26
N LEU A 125 -12.27 -0.21 7.56
CA LEU A 125 -11.96 0.80 6.55
C LEU A 125 -10.45 0.95 6.38
N ILE A 126 -10.03 1.18 5.14
CA ILE A 126 -8.65 1.47 4.77
C ILE A 126 -8.65 2.73 3.93
N ALA A 127 -7.90 3.76 4.33
CA ALA A 127 -7.68 4.96 3.52
C ALA A 127 -6.24 4.97 2.97
N ASP A 128 -6.09 5.14 1.66
CA ASP A 128 -4.80 5.17 0.98
C ASP A 128 -4.79 6.16 -0.20
N TYR A 129 -3.64 6.76 -0.49
CA TYR A 129 -3.45 7.74 -1.57
C TYR A 129 -2.77 7.13 -2.83
N GLY A 130 -2.49 5.82 -2.81
CA GLY A 130 -1.94 5.09 -3.94
C GLY A 130 -2.86 5.16 -5.16
N HIS A 131 -2.31 5.59 -6.29
CA HIS A 131 -3.09 5.88 -7.50
C HIS A 131 -2.37 5.41 -8.78
N ASN A 132 -1.38 4.53 -8.65
CA ASN A 132 -0.71 3.89 -9.79
C ASN A 132 -1.00 2.37 -9.76
N PRO A 133 -0.96 1.67 -10.92
CA PRO A 133 -1.31 0.25 -10.99
C PRO A 133 -0.52 -0.66 -10.03
N ASP A 134 0.77 -0.38 -9.80
CA ASP A 134 1.60 -1.15 -8.87
C ASP A 134 1.15 -0.99 -7.41
N ALA A 135 0.81 0.24 -7.01
CA ALA A 135 0.26 0.56 -5.69
C ALA A 135 -1.11 -0.10 -5.51
N ILE A 136 -1.99 -0.03 -6.51
CA ILE A 136 -3.30 -0.71 -6.46
C ILE A 136 -3.12 -2.22 -6.32
N SER A 137 -2.17 -2.82 -7.05
CA SER A 137 -1.86 -4.25 -6.93
C SER A 137 -1.39 -4.62 -5.52
N ALA A 138 -0.51 -3.82 -4.92
CA ALA A 138 -0.06 -4.02 -3.54
C ALA A 138 -1.20 -3.88 -2.51
N LEU A 139 -2.10 -2.91 -2.71
CA LEU A 139 -3.29 -2.73 -1.87
C LEU A 139 -4.25 -3.92 -1.99
N VAL A 140 -4.50 -4.41 -3.21
CA VAL A 140 -5.32 -5.61 -3.43
C VAL A 140 -4.73 -6.82 -2.71
N GLN A 141 -3.43 -7.08 -2.88
CA GLN A 141 -2.77 -8.21 -2.19
C GLN A 141 -2.90 -8.12 -0.66
N ALA A 142 -2.78 -6.91 -0.11
CA ALA A 142 -2.99 -6.70 1.32
C ALA A 142 -4.45 -6.96 1.74
N VAL A 143 -5.42 -6.41 1.02
CA VAL A 143 -6.86 -6.60 1.29
C VAL A 143 -7.28 -8.05 1.14
N GLU A 144 -6.67 -8.80 0.21
CA GLU A 144 -6.94 -10.23 0.03
C GLU A 144 -6.53 -11.09 1.23
N SER A 145 -5.48 -10.66 1.94
CA SER A 145 -5.02 -11.30 3.18
C SER A 145 -5.89 -10.97 4.40
N MET A 146 -6.85 -10.05 4.27
CA MET A 146 -7.71 -9.58 5.34
C MET A 146 -9.09 -10.23 5.28
N PRO A 147 -9.70 -10.56 6.45
CA PRO A 147 -11.05 -11.10 6.49
C PRO A 147 -12.06 -10.06 6.00
N ALA A 148 -12.93 -10.46 5.08
CA ALA A 148 -14.02 -9.63 4.59
C ALA A 148 -15.17 -10.51 4.11
N LYS A 149 -16.40 -10.17 4.51
CA LYS A 149 -17.62 -10.78 3.94
C LYS A 149 -17.92 -10.21 2.56
N ARG A 150 -17.84 -8.88 2.44
CA ARG A 150 -17.94 -8.14 1.19
C ARG A 150 -16.88 -7.04 1.15
N ARG A 151 -16.37 -6.75 -0.04
CA ARG A 151 -15.33 -5.76 -0.29
C ARG A 151 -15.87 -4.62 -1.14
N TYR A 152 -15.71 -3.41 -0.63
CA TYR A 152 -16.06 -2.16 -1.31
C TYR A 152 -14.77 -1.41 -1.63
N VAL A 153 -14.74 -0.73 -2.77
CA VAL A 153 -13.68 0.25 -3.07
C VAL A 153 -14.30 1.56 -3.53
N VAL A 154 -13.78 2.67 -3.00
CA VAL A 154 -14.06 4.04 -3.46
C VAL A 154 -12.83 4.53 -4.18
N ILE A 155 -12.96 4.92 -5.46
CA ILE A 155 -11.81 5.30 -6.29
C ILE A 155 -12.15 6.45 -7.25
N SER A 156 -11.16 7.32 -7.44
CA SER A 156 -11.05 8.23 -8.59
C SER A 156 -9.69 8.03 -9.27
N GLY A 157 -9.51 8.67 -10.43
CA GLY A 157 -8.26 8.64 -11.19
C GLY A 157 -7.62 10.02 -11.24
N ALA A 158 -6.31 10.09 -11.01
CA ALA A 158 -5.55 11.31 -11.24
C ALA A 158 -5.49 11.64 -12.74
N GLY A 159 -6.14 12.73 -13.16
CA GLY A 159 -6.32 13.07 -14.58
C GLY A 159 -5.02 13.29 -15.38
N ASP A 160 -3.91 13.56 -14.70
CA ASP A 160 -2.57 13.72 -15.29
C ASP A 160 -1.86 12.37 -15.58
N ARG A 161 -2.51 11.24 -15.31
CA ARG A 161 -2.01 9.90 -15.65
C ARG A 161 -2.36 9.50 -17.08
N ARG A 162 -1.64 8.51 -17.62
CA ARG A 162 -1.94 7.92 -18.93
C ARG A 162 -3.27 7.19 -18.87
N ASP A 163 -3.99 7.14 -20.00
CA ASP A 163 -5.27 6.43 -20.11
C ASP A 163 -5.16 4.96 -19.66
N GLU A 164 -4.09 4.29 -20.12
CA GLU A 164 -3.80 2.90 -19.79
C GLU A 164 -3.59 2.69 -18.29
N ASP A 165 -2.96 3.64 -17.58
CA ASP A 165 -2.76 3.54 -16.14
C ASP A 165 -4.09 3.69 -15.38
N ILE A 166 -4.99 4.58 -15.84
CA ILE A 166 -6.30 4.79 -15.22
C ILE A 166 -7.20 3.56 -15.44
N THR A 167 -7.22 3.04 -16.66
CA THR A 167 -7.97 1.81 -16.98
C THR A 167 -7.43 0.62 -16.20
N GLN A 168 -6.11 0.43 -16.14
CA GLN A 168 -5.51 -0.72 -15.45
C GLN A 168 -5.81 -0.73 -13.94
N GLN A 169 -5.90 0.42 -13.28
CA GLN A 169 -6.26 0.49 -11.85
C GLN A 169 -7.58 -0.22 -11.57
N THR A 170 -8.58 -0.01 -12.41
CA THR A 170 -9.92 -0.60 -12.21
C THR A 170 -10.03 -2.01 -12.77
N GLU A 171 -9.22 -2.39 -13.76
CA GLU A 171 -9.05 -3.81 -14.13
C GLU A 171 -8.58 -4.63 -12.91
N ILE A 172 -7.58 -4.14 -12.18
CA ILE A 172 -7.05 -4.80 -10.98
C ILE A 172 -8.11 -4.85 -9.87
N LEU A 173 -8.79 -3.73 -9.61
CA LEU A 173 -9.83 -3.67 -8.57
C LEU A 173 -11.06 -4.53 -8.90
N GLY A 174 -11.41 -4.65 -10.18
CA GLY A 174 -12.55 -5.43 -10.66
C GLY A 174 -12.50 -6.91 -10.31
N GLU A 175 -11.30 -7.44 -10.12
CA GLU A 175 -11.05 -8.83 -9.72
C GLU A 175 -11.13 -9.03 -8.20
N ALA A 176 -10.92 -7.98 -7.41
CA ALA A 176 -10.73 -8.06 -5.97
C ALA A 176 -11.93 -7.55 -5.13
N PHE A 177 -12.73 -6.65 -5.69
CA PHE A 177 -13.83 -5.96 -5.00
C PHE A 177 -15.20 -6.33 -5.55
N ASP A 178 -16.18 -6.44 -4.64
CA ASP A 178 -17.56 -6.80 -4.96
C ASP A 178 -18.35 -5.57 -5.43
N GLU A 179 -18.08 -4.40 -4.83
CA GLU A 179 -18.73 -3.12 -5.11
C GLU A 179 -17.67 -2.04 -5.37
N VAL A 180 -17.83 -1.30 -6.47
CA VAL A 180 -16.93 -0.23 -6.86
C VAL A 180 -17.71 1.08 -6.93
N ILE A 181 -17.27 2.08 -6.19
CA ILE A 181 -17.81 3.44 -6.21
C ILE A 181 -16.77 4.33 -6.88
N LEU A 182 -17.07 4.74 -8.11
CA LEU A 182 -16.26 5.69 -8.86
C LEU A 182 -16.68 7.10 -8.46
N TYR A 183 -15.72 7.97 -8.18
CA TYR A 183 -16.02 9.38 -7.94
C TYR A 183 -15.22 10.33 -8.80
N GLN A 184 -15.77 11.52 -9.01
CA GLN A 184 -15.14 12.60 -9.74
C GLN A 184 -15.31 13.91 -8.97
N ASP A 185 -14.24 14.72 -8.92
CA ASP A 185 -14.25 16.08 -8.37
C ASP A 185 -14.00 17.15 -9.43
N ALA A 186 -14.02 18.42 -9.05
CA ALA A 186 -13.80 19.55 -9.97
C ALA A 186 -12.36 19.60 -10.57
N CYS A 187 -11.37 18.97 -9.92
CA CYS A 187 -9.97 19.03 -10.35
C CYS A 187 -9.63 17.91 -11.36
N GLN A 188 -9.91 18.12 -12.65
CA GLN A 188 -9.69 17.13 -13.72
C GLN A 188 -8.26 17.07 -14.29
N ARG A 189 -7.34 17.89 -13.77
CA ARG A 189 -5.90 17.93 -14.15
C ARG A 189 -5.64 17.91 -15.67
N GLY A 190 -6.48 18.60 -16.44
CA GLY A 190 -6.33 18.75 -17.89
C GLY A 190 -7.24 17.86 -18.74
N ARG A 191 -8.05 16.99 -18.14
CA ARG A 191 -9.07 16.19 -18.82
C ARG A 191 -10.44 16.85 -18.85
N ALA A 192 -11.28 16.41 -19.79
CA ALA A 192 -12.68 16.82 -19.84
C ALA A 192 -13.51 16.19 -18.71
N ASP A 193 -14.63 16.82 -18.37
CA ASP A 193 -15.59 16.28 -17.41
C ASP A 193 -16.08 14.88 -17.84
N GLY A 194 -16.08 13.91 -16.92
CA GLY A 194 -16.49 12.53 -17.18
C GLY A 194 -15.44 11.65 -17.87
N GLU A 195 -14.32 12.21 -18.33
CA GLU A 195 -13.30 11.46 -19.07
C GLU A 195 -12.60 10.42 -18.18
N VAL A 196 -12.20 10.81 -16.97
CA VAL A 196 -11.59 9.91 -15.97
C VAL A 196 -12.55 8.78 -15.60
N ILE A 197 -13.81 9.10 -15.33
CA ILE A 197 -14.84 8.10 -15.01
C ILE A 197 -15.04 7.13 -16.18
N GLY A 198 -15.03 7.62 -17.42
CA GLY A 198 -15.11 6.78 -18.61
C GLY A 198 -13.96 5.76 -18.68
N LEU A 199 -12.74 6.16 -18.35
CA LEU A 199 -11.55 5.29 -18.34
C LEU A 199 -11.57 4.27 -17.20
N LEU A 200 -12.03 4.68 -16.01
CA LEU A 200 -12.22 3.78 -14.87
C LEU A 200 -13.32 2.75 -15.16
N ARG A 201 -14.45 3.19 -15.74
CA ARG A 201 -15.53 2.29 -16.17
C ARG A 201 -15.05 1.28 -17.21
N LYS A 202 -14.18 1.72 -18.14
CA LYS A 202 -13.59 0.84 -19.15
C LYS A 202 -12.81 -0.31 -18.53
N GLY A 203 -12.06 -0.08 -17.44
CA GLY A 203 -11.31 -1.13 -16.77
C GLY A 203 -12.19 -2.17 -16.07
N LEU A 204 -13.38 -1.76 -15.62
CA LEU A 204 -14.36 -2.66 -15.00
C LEU A 204 -15.14 -3.53 -16.00
N ALA A 205 -15.00 -3.30 -17.31
CA ALA A 205 -15.84 -3.96 -18.32
C ALA A 205 -15.75 -5.50 -18.30
N ASN A 206 -14.61 -6.05 -17.89
CA ASN A 206 -14.36 -7.49 -17.80
C ASN A 206 -14.18 -7.97 -16.35
N ALA A 207 -14.61 -7.19 -15.36
CA ALA A 207 -14.43 -7.53 -13.95
C ALA A 207 -15.09 -8.87 -13.60
N SER A 208 -14.32 -9.81 -13.05
CA SER A 208 -14.83 -11.13 -12.69
C SER A 208 -15.63 -11.11 -11.38
N ARG A 209 -15.22 -10.26 -10.44
CA ARG A 209 -15.78 -10.22 -9.08
C ARG A 209 -16.81 -9.11 -8.90
N THR A 210 -16.53 -7.90 -9.38
CA THR A 210 -17.42 -6.75 -9.19
C THR A 210 -18.83 -7.04 -9.71
N LYS A 211 -19.84 -6.77 -8.86
CA LYS A 211 -21.27 -6.93 -9.16
C LYS A 211 -22.02 -5.61 -9.18
N GLY A 212 -21.52 -4.59 -8.48
CA GLY A 212 -22.11 -3.26 -8.46
C GLY A 212 -21.08 -2.18 -8.76
N VAL A 213 -21.49 -1.21 -9.60
CA VAL A 213 -20.73 -0.01 -9.91
C VAL A 213 -21.64 1.19 -9.73
N GLU A 214 -21.19 2.19 -8.97
CA GLU A 214 -21.89 3.46 -8.78
C GLU A 214 -20.94 4.62 -9.12
N GLU A 215 -21.48 5.68 -9.70
CA GLU A 215 -20.72 6.87 -10.10
C GLU A 215 -21.27 8.09 -9.36
N ILE A 216 -20.39 8.80 -8.67
CA ILE A 216 -20.75 9.90 -7.78
C ILE A 216 -19.89 11.14 -8.08
N ASN A 217 -20.51 12.32 -8.05
CA ASN A 217 -19.77 13.58 -8.07
C ASN A 217 -19.50 14.00 -6.63
N GLY A 218 -18.22 14.17 -6.26
CA GLY A 218 -17.78 14.54 -4.92
C GLY A 218 -17.18 13.37 -4.14
N GLU A 219 -15.91 13.49 -3.74
CA GLU A 219 -15.19 12.52 -2.90
C GLU A 219 -15.94 12.19 -1.59
N PHE A 220 -16.34 13.21 -0.82
CA PHE A 220 -17.00 12.99 0.48
C PHE A 220 -18.37 12.32 0.36
N ILE A 221 -19.10 12.61 -0.72
CA ILE A 221 -20.39 11.96 -1.00
C ILE A 221 -20.16 10.49 -1.33
N ALA A 222 -19.11 10.17 -2.09
CA ALA A 222 -18.76 8.79 -2.42
C ALA A 222 -18.34 8.00 -1.18
N ILE A 223 -17.54 8.62 -0.30
CA ILE A 223 -17.18 8.04 1.01
C ILE A 223 -18.45 7.77 1.82
N ASP A 224 -19.33 8.75 1.97
CA ASP A 224 -20.56 8.61 2.74
C ASP A 224 -21.49 7.53 2.20
N THR A 225 -21.63 7.43 0.88
CA THR A 225 -22.40 6.38 0.22
C THR A 225 -21.80 5.00 0.48
N ALA A 226 -20.48 4.87 0.46
CA ALA A 226 -19.82 3.62 0.82
C ALA A 226 -20.11 3.25 2.29
N LEU A 227 -19.87 4.19 3.21
CA LEU A 227 -20.07 3.99 4.65
C LEU A 227 -21.51 3.59 4.98
N ALA A 228 -22.50 4.21 4.33
CA ALA A 228 -23.92 3.89 4.55
C ALA A 228 -24.31 2.46 4.15
N LYS A 229 -23.56 1.82 3.23
CA LYS A 229 -23.83 0.46 2.75
C LYS A 229 -23.14 -0.63 3.58
N LEU A 230 -22.08 -0.29 4.32
CA LEU A 230 -21.25 -1.26 5.02
C LEU A 230 -22.02 -2.01 6.12
N GLN A 231 -21.75 -3.31 6.22
CA GLN A 231 -22.25 -4.18 7.27
C GLN A 231 -21.10 -4.74 8.13
N PRO A 232 -21.38 -5.21 9.36
CA PRO A 232 -20.34 -5.81 10.21
C PRO A 232 -19.62 -6.99 9.54
N GLY A 233 -18.29 -6.88 9.48
CA GLY A 233 -17.39 -7.82 8.81
C GLY A 233 -17.10 -7.50 7.34
N ASP A 234 -17.63 -6.41 6.79
CA ASP A 234 -17.23 -5.89 5.47
C ASP A 234 -15.88 -5.17 5.54
N LEU A 235 -15.27 -4.97 4.37
CA LEU A 235 -14.05 -4.18 4.20
C LEU A 235 -14.27 -3.13 3.12
N CYS A 236 -13.85 -1.89 3.40
CA CYS A 236 -13.88 -0.79 2.44
C CYS A 236 -12.48 -0.21 2.24
N LEU A 237 -11.98 -0.22 1.00
CA LEU A 237 -10.80 0.53 0.60
C LEU A 237 -11.23 1.89 0.02
N ILE A 238 -10.67 2.98 0.52
CA ILE A 238 -10.97 4.33 0.08
C ILE A 238 -9.67 4.92 -0.47
N LEU A 239 -9.65 5.13 -1.79
CA LEU A 239 -8.55 5.80 -2.48
C LEU A 239 -8.83 7.30 -2.49
N ILE A 240 -8.22 7.99 -1.54
CA ILE A 240 -8.45 9.42 -1.26
C ILE A 240 -7.58 10.29 -2.17
N ASP A 241 -8.11 11.43 -2.63
CA ASP A 241 -7.35 12.47 -3.33
C ASP A 241 -7.05 13.65 -2.39
N GLN A 242 -8.05 14.12 -1.63
CA GLN A 242 -7.87 15.17 -0.63
C GLN A 242 -7.48 14.56 0.72
N VAL A 243 -6.19 14.24 0.89
CA VAL A 243 -5.70 13.42 2.01
C VAL A 243 -6.15 13.92 3.38
N GLU A 244 -5.91 15.20 3.70
CA GLU A 244 -6.19 15.73 5.04
C GLU A 244 -7.70 15.79 5.30
N GLU A 245 -8.46 16.31 4.34
CA GLU A 245 -9.90 16.50 4.44
C GLU A 245 -10.66 15.16 4.47
N ALA A 246 -10.26 14.19 3.64
CA ALA A 246 -10.88 12.88 3.60
C ALA A 246 -10.62 12.08 4.87
N LEU A 247 -9.40 12.13 5.42
CA LEU A 247 -9.09 11.47 6.70
C LEU A 247 -9.86 12.13 7.85
N ALA A 248 -9.96 13.46 7.88
CA ALA A 248 -10.75 14.17 8.88
C ALA A 248 -12.24 13.80 8.77
N HIS A 249 -12.76 13.71 7.55
CA HIS A 249 -14.14 13.30 7.28
C HIS A 249 -14.41 11.87 7.76
N ILE A 250 -13.56 10.91 7.38
CA ILE A 250 -13.67 9.51 7.84
C ILE A 250 -13.60 9.44 9.37
N ALA A 251 -12.66 10.14 10.00
CA ALA A 251 -12.53 10.15 11.46
C ALA A 251 -13.78 10.69 12.15
N ALA A 252 -14.39 11.76 11.62
CA ALA A 252 -15.65 12.29 12.14
C ALA A 252 -16.77 11.26 12.04
N ARG A 253 -16.91 10.57 10.89
CA ARG A 253 -17.92 9.52 10.70
C ARG A 253 -17.71 8.33 11.64
N CYS A 254 -16.47 7.93 11.91
CA CYS A 254 -16.17 6.85 12.85
C CYS A 254 -16.45 7.20 14.31
N ALA A 255 -16.58 8.48 14.66
CA ALA A 255 -16.89 8.94 16.01
C ALA A 255 -18.41 9.03 16.31
N GLU A 256 -19.27 8.82 15.30
CA GLU A 256 -20.75 8.81 15.39
C GLU A 256 -21.31 7.46 15.89
#